data_AF-A0A7W7T4M3-F1
#
_entry.id   AF-A0A7W7T4M3-F1
#
_cell.length_a   1.000
_cell.length_b   1.000
_cell.length_c   1.000
_cell.angle_alpha   90.00
_cell.angle_beta   90.00
_cell.angle_gamma   90.00
#
_symmetry.space_group_name_H-M   'P 1'
#
loop_
_entity.id
_entity.type
_entity.pdbx_description
1 polymer ?
#
loop_
_entity_poly.entity_id
_entity_poly.type
_entity_poly.pdbx_seq_one_letter_code
_entity_poly.pdbx_strand_id
1 'polypeptide(L)'
;MTVLAAVATTVVAMTGTASAHTTTIYHGSDWASNDHSHLNVHDIECDNHGVWAEAYDNIGFFTVYDNTGCGGTGVHGDGVNIYLYRLCETGEGCTAWRNG
;
A
#
# COMPACT_ATOMS: atom_id res chain seq x y z
N MET A 1 4.45 65.10 2.45
CA MET A 1 4.76 63.91 1.64
C MET A 1 5.07 62.78 2.58
N THR A 2 4.20 61.78 2.66
CA THR A 2 4.38 60.60 3.52
C THR A 2 4.47 59.40 2.59
N VAL A 3 5.62 58.73 2.55
CA VAL A 3 5.83 57.53 1.73
C VAL A 3 5.43 56.33 2.60
N LEU A 4 4.34 55.64 2.24
CA LEU A 4 4.06 54.30 2.76
C LEU A 4 4.89 53.28 1.98
N ALA A 5 5.87 52.67 2.63
CA ALA A 5 6.54 51.48 2.11
C ALA A 5 5.70 50.25 2.49
N ALA A 6 4.98 49.69 1.53
CA ALA A 6 4.31 48.40 1.69
C ALA A 6 5.35 47.28 1.52
N VAL A 7 5.65 46.57 2.60
CA VAL A 7 6.50 45.37 2.57
C VAL A 7 5.65 44.21 2.02
N ALA A 8 6.00 43.72 0.84
CA ALA A 8 5.39 42.52 0.27
C ALA A 8 5.99 41.28 0.94
N THR A 9 5.21 40.59 1.76
CA THR A 9 5.55 39.27 2.31
C THR A 9 5.30 38.20 1.24
N THR A 10 6.36 37.68 0.65
CA THR A 10 6.32 36.50 -0.22
C THR A 10 6.10 35.25 0.63
N VAL A 11 4.87 34.72 0.62
CA VAL A 11 4.59 33.39 1.17
C VAL A 11 5.11 32.35 0.18
N VAL A 12 6.26 31.75 0.49
CA VAL A 12 6.76 30.59 -0.25
C VAL A 12 5.98 29.37 0.22
N ALA A 13 4.97 28.97 -0.54
CA ALA A 13 4.29 27.70 -0.33
C ALA A 13 5.25 26.57 -0.75
N MET A 14 5.87 25.90 0.22
CA MET A 14 6.62 24.68 -0.03
C MET A 14 5.64 23.57 -0.37
N THR A 15 5.48 23.27 -1.67
CA THR A 15 4.78 22.06 -2.12
C THR A 15 5.69 20.87 -1.83
N GLY A 16 5.62 20.34 -0.61
CA GLY A 16 6.25 19.06 -0.30
C GLY A 16 5.60 17.96 -1.14
N THR A 17 6.36 17.31 -2.00
CA THR A 17 5.94 16.06 -2.64
C THR A 17 5.80 15.01 -1.54
N ALA A 18 4.57 14.62 -1.20
CA ALA A 18 4.33 13.47 -0.35
C ALA A 18 4.92 12.25 -1.08
N SER A 19 6.02 11.70 -0.57
CA SER A 19 6.60 10.47 -1.11
C SER A 19 5.69 9.33 -0.66
N ALA A 20 4.85 8.83 -1.57
CA ALA A 20 4.23 7.53 -1.37
C ALA A 20 5.37 6.50 -1.40
N HIS A 21 5.71 5.93 -0.24
CA HIS A 21 6.62 4.81 -0.18
C HIS A 21 5.82 3.58 -0.58
N THR A 22 6.22 2.92 -1.67
CA THR A 22 5.64 1.63 -2.07
C THR A 22 6.54 0.54 -1.53
N THR A 23 6.00 -0.31 -0.67
CA THR A 23 6.70 -1.51 -0.21
C THR A 23 6.12 -2.71 -0.96
N THR A 24 6.97 -3.65 -1.36
CA THR A 24 6.56 -4.93 -1.97
C THR A 24 7.14 -6.09 -1.19
N ILE A 25 6.33 -7.11 -0.95
CA ILE A 25 6.70 -8.36 -0.29
C ILE A 25 6.34 -9.55 -1.16
N TYR A 26 7.10 -10.63 -1.02
CA TYR A 26 6.94 -11.84 -1.81
C TYR A 26 6.76 -13.05 -0.89
N HIS A 27 5.98 -14.02 -1.36
CA HIS A 27 5.82 -15.34 -0.78
C HIS A 27 5.80 -16.32 -1.95
N GLY A 28 6.82 -17.17 -2.09
CA GLY A 28 7.01 -17.91 -3.35
C GLY A 28 7.19 -16.95 -4.53
N SER A 29 6.40 -17.14 -5.59
CA SER A 29 6.31 -16.21 -6.72
C SER A 29 5.17 -15.19 -6.59
N ASP A 30 4.32 -15.32 -5.57
CA ASP A 30 3.25 -14.39 -5.26
C ASP A 30 3.78 -13.12 -4.59
N TRP A 31 3.01 -12.05 -4.69
CA TRP A 31 3.40 -10.78 -4.07
C TRP A 31 2.22 -9.93 -3.62
N ALA A 32 2.52 -9.09 -2.64
CA ALA A 32 1.67 -7.99 -2.23
C ALA A 32 2.47 -6.70 -2.19
N SER A 33 1.82 -5.60 -2.53
CA SER A 33 2.41 -4.27 -2.42
C SER A 33 1.39 -3.30 -1.89
N ASN A 34 1.83 -2.34 -1.11
CA ASN A 34 0.98 -1.27 -0.65
C ASN A 34 1.50 0.09 -1.11
N ASP A 35 0.58 1.03 -1.26
CA ASP A 35 0.85 2.44 -0.98
C ASP A 35 0.10 2.84 0.30
N HIS A 36 0.16 4.11 0.70
CA HIS A 36 -0.52 4.58 1.91
C HIS A 36 -2.04 4.27 1.91
N SER A 37 -2.67 4.10 0.75
CA SER A 37 -4.12 3.98 0.58
C SER A 37 -4.58 2.71 -0.13
N HIS A 38 -3.70 2.00 -0.84
CA HIS A 38 -4.09 0.78 -1.55
C HIS A 38 -3.19 -0.37 -1.16
N LEU A 39 -3.79 -1.55 -1.02
CA LEU A 39 -3.09 -2.82 -0.88
C LEU A 39 -3.42 -3.69 -2.09
N ASN A 40 -2.41 -4.04 -2.86
CA ASN A 40 -2.49 -4.92 -4.03
C ASN A 40 -1.96 -6.30 -3.68
N VAL A 41 -2.63 -7.35 -4.16
CA VAL A 41 -2.28 -8.76 -3.98
C VAL A 41 -2.34 -9.45 -5.33
N HIS A 42 -1.32 -10.25 -5.62
CA HIS A 42 -1.22 -10.99 -6.87
C HIS A 42 -0.83 -12.44 -6.60
N ASP A 43 -1.70 -13.34 -7.04
CA ASP A 43 -1.45 -14.76 -7.19
C ASP A 43 -0.87 -15.05 -8.59
N ILE A 44 0.44 -15.31 -8.64
CA ILE A 44 1.18 -15.59 -9.87
C ILE A 44 1.18 -17.09 -10.17
N GLU A 45 1.18 -17.92 -9.12
CA GLU A 45 1.42 -19.35 -9.23
C GLU A 45 0.11 -20.03 -9.65
N CYS A 46 0.07 -20.57 -10.87
CA CYS A 46 -1.07 -21.30 -11.42
C CYS A 46 -1.38 -22.63 -10.69
N ASP A 47 -1.19 -22.71 -9.39
CA ASP A 47 -1.28 -23.94 -8.59
C ASP A 47 -2.60 -24.08 -7.84
N ASN A 48 -3.48 -23.08 -7.97
CA ASN A 48 -4.81 -23.07 -7.38
C ASN A 48 -4.78 -22.93 -5.84
N HIS A 49 -3.69 -22.38 -5.29
CA HIS A 49 -3.63 -21.89 -3.92
C HIS A 49 -4.20 -20.48 -3.84
N GLY A 50 -5.01 -20.20 -2.82
CA GLY A 50 -5.52 -18.85 -2.62
C GLY A 50 -4.49 -17.99 -1.91
N VAL A 51 -4.28 -16.78 -2.42
CA VAL A 51 -3.35 -15.79 -1.87
C VAL A 51 -4.14 -14.62 -1.27
N TRP A 52 -3.74 -14.18 -0.09
CA TRP A 52 -4.35 -13.00 0.54
C TRP A 52 -3.33 -12.15 1.27
N ALA A 53 -3.56 -10.85 1.29
CA ALA A 53 -2.86 -9.95 2.18
C ALA A 53 -3.75 -9.53 3.33
N GLU A 54 -3.13 -9.43 4.49
CA GLU A 54 -3.74 -8.87 5.69
C GLU A 54 -3.05 -7.55 6.00
N ALA A 55 -3.81 -6.54 6.39
CA ALA A 55 -3.26 -5.22 6.68
C ALA A 55 -3.95 -4.54 7.86
N TYR A 56 -3.19 -3.64 8.48
CA TYR A 56 -3.66 -2.66 9.44
C TYR A 56 -3.50 -1.26 8.88
N ASP A 57 -4.56 -0.49 8.98
CA ASP A 57 -4.59 0.93 8.66
C ASP A 57 -5.15 1.72 9.87
N ASN A 58 -5.31 3.03 9.72
CA ASN A 58 -5.79 3.89 10.80
C ASN A 58 -7.26 3.60 11.22
N ILE A 59 -8.02 2.82 10.44
CA ILE A 59 -9.39 2.43 10.75
C ILE A 59 -9.40 1.07 11.46
N GLY A 60 -8.57 0.13 11.03
CA GLY A 60 -8.44 -1.17 11.66
C GLY A 60 -7.84 -2.22 10.73
N PHE A 61 -8.25 -3.46 10.97
CA PHE A 61 -7.78 -4.62 10.23
C PHE A 61 -8.66 -4.89 9.00
N PHE A 62 -8.04 -5.20 7.86
CA PHE A 62 -8.74 -5.66 6.67
C PHE A 62 -7.92 -6.71 5.90
N THR A 63 -8.58 -7.41 4.98
CA THR A 63 -7.96 -8.43 4.14
C THR A 63 -8.33 -8.23 2.67
N VAL A 64 -7.37 -8.49 1.79
CA VAL A 64 -7.54 -8.48 0.33
C VAL A 64 -7.18 -9.87 -0.19
N TYR A 65 -8.07 -10.49 -0.95
CA TYR A 65 -7.94 -11.88 -1.38
C TYR A 65 -7.92 -11.96 -2.89
N ASP A 66 -6.89 -12.59 -3.45
CA ASP A 66 -6.81 -13.00 -4.84
C ASP A 66 -7.08 -14.49 -4.94
N ASN A 67 -8.22 -14.85 -5.56
CA ASN A 67 -8.61 -16.23 -5.81
C ASN A 67 -8.49 -16.60 -7.30
N THR A 68 -7.96 -15.68 -8.12
CA THR A 68 -7.98 -15.78 -9.58
C THR A 68 -6.68 -16.33 -10.16
N GLY A 69 -5.90 -17.06 -9.36
CA GLY A 69 -4.58 -17.60 -9.66
C GLY A 69 -4.32 -17.95 -11.12
N CYS A 70 -3.13 -17.58 -11.59
CA CYS A 70 -2.62 -17.55 -12.97
C CYS A 70 -2.41 -16.15 -13.56
N GLY A 71 -1.50 -15.36 -12.99
CA GLY A 71 -1.03 -14.13 -13.63
C GLY A 71 -2.15 -13.12 -13.90
N GLY A 72 -3.19 -13.18 -13.07
CA GLY A 72 -4.38 -12.33 -13.16
C GLY A 72 -4.07 -10.87 -12.90
N THR A 73 -5.05 -10.02 -13.24
CA THR A 73 -5.08 -8.64 -12.72
C THR A 73 -5.30 -8.75 -11.22
N GLY A 74 -4.24 -8.53 -10.44
CA GLY A 74 -4.30 -8.66 -8.99
C GLY A 74 -5.42 -7.85 -8.38
N VAL A 75 -5.79 -8.26 -7.17
CA VAL A 75 -6.90 -7.66 -6.44
C VAL A 75 -6.36 -6.54 -5.56
N HIS A 76 -7.07 -5.42 -5.52
CA HIS A 76 -6.76 -4.33 -4.60
C HIS A 76 -7.87 -4.11 -3.59
N GLY A 77 -7.47 -3.66 -2.40
CA GLY A 77 -8.37 -3.11 -1.39
C GLY A 77 -7.90 -1.71 -0.97
N ASP A 78 -8.88 -0.87 -0.63
CA ASP A 78 -8.63 0.49 -0.16
C ASP A 78 -8.50 0.51 1.36
N GLY A 79 -7.54 1.28 1.85
CA GLY A 79 -7.29 1.55 3.25
C GLY A 79 -6.97 3.01 3.52
N VAL A 80 -6.83 3.36 4.79
CA VAL A 80 -6.49 4.71 5.25
C VAL A 80 -5.17 4.71 6.01
N ASN A 81 -4.09 5.06 5.31
CA ASN A 81 -2.73 5.06 5.87
C ASN A 81 -2.32 3.67 6.37
N ILE A 82 -2.22 2.74 5.43
CA ILE A 82 -1.76 1.37 5.69
C ILE A 82 -0.35 1.44 6.27
N TYR A 83 -0.17 0.93 7.49
CA TYR A 83 1.11 1.00 8.19
C TYR A 83 1.71 -0.37 8.49
N LEU A 84 0.93 -1.45 8.33
CA LEU A 84 1.41 -2.81 8.52
C LEU A 84 0.67 -3.76 7.59
N TYR A 85 1.39 -4.66 6.92
CA TYR A 85 0.77 -5.70 6.10
C TYR A 85 1.63 -6.96 6.01
N ARG A 86 1.01 -8.08 5.64
CA ARG A 86 1.67 -9.36 5.33
C ARG A 86 0.95 -10.08 4.21
N LEU A 87 1.66 -10.99 3.55
CA LEU A 87 1.13 -11.85 2.51
C LEU A 87 1.01 -13.28 3.04
N CYS A 88 -0.07 -13.96 2.66
CA CYS A 88 -0.38 -15.31 3.08
C CYS A 88 -0.85 -16.12 1.88
N GLU A 89 -0.57 -17.42 1.95
CA GLU A 89 -0.91 -18.39 0.93
C GLU A 89 -1.47 -19.65 1.57
N THR A 90 -2.44 -20.24 0.90
CA THR A 90 -3.13 -21.44 1.38
C THR A 90 -2.17 -22.62 1.42
N GLY A 91 -1.90 -23.17 2.60
CA GLY A 91 -1.04 -24.35 2.79
C GLY A 91 0.42 -24.01 3.11
N GLU A 92 0.88 -22.82 2.73
CA GLU A 92 2.27 -22.38 2.92
C GLU A 92 2.44 -21.38 4.09
N GLY A 93 1.34 -20.76 4.53
CA GLY A 93 1.33 -19.86 5.69
C GLY A 93 1.51 -18.40 5.30
N CYS A 94 2.11 -17.59 6.18
CA CYS A 94 2.22 -16.15 5.98
C CYS A 94 3.65 -15.65 6.15
N THR A 95 3.98 -14.60 5.40
CA THR A 95 5.17 -13.79 5.66
C THR A 95 5.11 -13.14 7.04
N ALA A 96 6.27 -12.69 7.52
CA ALA A 96 6.31 -11.74 8.63
C ALA A 96 5.59 -10.43 8.26
N TRP A 97 5.08 -9.74 9.27
CA TRP A 97 4.54 -8.39 9.13
C TRP A 97 5.61 -7.41 8.65
N ARG A 98 5.25 -6.54 7.72
CA ARG A 98 6.09 -5.49 7.15
C ARG A 98 5.41 -4.14 7.28
N ASN A 99 6.22 -3.10 7.45
CA ASN A 99 5.71 -1.74 7.49
C ASN A 99 5.23 -1.33 6.10
N GLY A 100 4.09 -0.65 6.08
CA GLY A 100 3.52 -0.01 4.89
C GLY A 100 4.28 1.23 4.48
#